data_AF-A0A3R6TCH5-F1
#
_entry.id   AF-A0A3R6TCH5-F1
#
_cell.length_a   1.000
_cell.length_b   1.000
_cell.length_c   1.000
_cell.angle_alpha   90.00
_cell.angle_beta   90.00
_cell.angle_gamma   90.00
#
_symmetry.space_group_name_H-M   'P 1'
#
loop_
_entity.id
_entity.type
_entity.pdbx_description
1 polymer ?
#
loop_
_entity_poly.entity_id
_entity_poly.type
_entity_poly.pdbx_seq_one_letter_code
_entity_poly.pdbx_strand_id
1 'polypeptide(L)' 'MGFRDVIAHHYFDIDAEEVWWVLENELEPLLSVVKKIKQEI' A
#
# COMPACT_ATOMS: atom_id res chain seq x y z
N MET A 1 2.21 0.39 14.14
CA MET A 1 3.10 0.11 13.00
C MET A 1 2.22 -0.09 11.78
N GLY A 2 2.53 0.53 10.65
CA GLY A 2 1.77 0.36 9.41
C GLY A 2 2.61 -0.36 8.35
N PHE A 3 1.99 -0.85 7.28
CA PHE A 3 2.67 -1.64 6.24
C PHE A 3 3.90 -0.93 5.63
N ARG A 4 3.83 0.40 5.48
CA ARG A 4 4.98 1.24 5.08
C ARG A 4 6.21 1.04 5.99
N ASP A 5 5.99 0.98 7.30
CA ASP A 5 7.07 0.87 8.28
C ASP A 5 7.70 -0.53 8.24
N VAL A 6 6.90 -1.55 7.96
CA VAL A 6 7.33 -2.93 7.75
C VAL A 6 8.24 -3.03 6.52
N ILE A 7 7.79 -2.53 5.36
CA ILE A 7 8.60 -2.57 4.12
C ILE A 7 9.87 -1.71 4.21
N ALA A 8 9.89 -0.67 5.03
CA ALA A 8 11.01 0.26 5.14
C ALA A 8 12.09 -0.20 6.13
N HIS A 9 11.69 -0.78 7.26
CA HIS A 9 12.60 -1.02 8.39
C HIS A 9 12.62 -2.48 8.87
N HIS A 10 11.63 -3.29 8.53
CA HIS A 10 11.48 -4.67 8.98
C HIS A 10 11.31 -5.67 7.82
N TYR A 11 11.82 -5.32 6.63
CA TYR A 11 11.59 -6.07 5.40
C TYR A 11 12.24 -7.47 5.36
N PHE A 12 13.14 -7.78 6.29
CA PHE A 12 13.87 -9.05 6.28
C PHE A 12 12.94 -10.26 6.47
N ASP A 13 11.90 -10.12 7.29
CA ASP A 13 10.94 -11.18 7.62
C ASP A 13 9.53 -10.84 7.12
N ILE A 14 9.42 -10.06 6.03
CA ILE A 14 8.12 -9.69 5.49
C ILE A 14 7.41 -10.90 4.85
N ASP A 15 6.11 -11.03 5.08
CA ASP A 15 5.28 -12.07 4.49
C ASP A 15 4.94 -11.73 3.03
N ALA A 16 5.31 -12.61 2.10
CA ALA A 16 5.03 -12.44 0.68
C ALA A 16 3.52 -12.49 0.37
N GLU A 17 2.73 -13.25 1.13
CA GLU A 17 1.28 -13.33 0.96
C GLU A 17 0.61 -12.01 1.38
N GLU A 18 1.10 -11.37 2.45
CA GLU A 18 0.63 -10.04 2.86
C GLU A 18 0.95 -8.99 1.80
N VAL A 19 2.17 -9.03 1.23
CA VAL A 19 2.56 -8.15 0.13
C VAL A 19 1.65 -8.36 -1.08
N TRP A 20 1.42 -9.62 -1.47
CA TRP A 20 0.55 -9.95 -2.60
C TRP A 20 -0.87 -9.45 -2.39
N TRP A 21 -1.43 -9.66 -1.20
CA TRP A 21 -2.77 -9.17 -0.85
C TRP A 21 -2.87 -7.64 -0.97
N VAL A 22 -1.88 -6.89 -0.50
CA VAL A 22 -1.83 -5.42 -0.64
C VAL A 22 -1.78 -5.00 -2.11
N LEU A 23 -0.99 -5.70 -2.94
CA LEU A 23 -0.90 -5.43 -4.36
C LEU A 23 -2.26 -5.64 -5.07
N GLU A 24 -2.96 -6.74 -4.76
CA GLU A 24 -4.24 -7.08 -5.37
C GLU A 24 -5.41 -6.22 -4.88
N ASN A 25 -5.41 -5.81 -3.61
CA ASN A 25 -6.60 -5.23 -2.99
C ASN A 25 -6.50 -3.73 -2.71
N GLU A 26 -5.31 -3.18 -2.47
CA GLU A 26 -5.17 -1.83 -1.92
C GLU A 26 -4.63 -0.80 -2.94
N LEU A 27 -3.87 -1.23 -3.94
CA LEU A 27 -3.28 -0.28 -4.92
C LEU A 27 -4.33 0.50 -5.72
N GLU A 28 -5.37 -0.18 -6.21
CA GLU A 28 -6.43 0.46 -6.99
C GLU A 28 -7.27 1.47 -6.15
N PRO A 29 -7.74 1.11 -4.94
CA PRO A 29 -8.36 2.08 -4.03
C PRO A 29 -7.48 3.29 -3.73
N LEU A 30 -6.19 3.07 -3.42
CA LEU A 30 -5.26 4.16 -3.12
C LEU A 30 -5.06 5.09 -4.32
N LEU A 31 -4.92 4.53 -5.53
CA LEU A 31 -4.84 5.31 -6.77
C LEU A 31 -6.11 6.10 -7.03
N SER A 32 -7.28 5.53 -6.76
CA SER A 32 -8.57 6.22 -6.88
C SER A 32 -8.64 7.43 -5.96
N VAL A 33 -8.18 7.31 -4.71
CA VAL A 33 -8.09 8.43 -3.76
C VAL A 33 -7.17 9.53 -4.29
N VAL A 34 -5.98 9.19 -4.80
CA VAL A 34 -5.07 10.18 -5.39
C VAL A 34 -5.70 10.89 -6.58
N LYS A 35 -6.42 10.17 -7.45
CA LYS A 35 -7.13 10.76 -8.59
C LYS A 35 -8.23 11.74 -8.13
N LYS A 36 -8.99 11.40 -7.08
CA LYS A 36 -10.02 12.29 -6.50
C LYS A 36 -9.39 13.56 -5.94
N ILE A 37 -8.33 13.44 -5.14
CA ILE A 37 -7.62 14.60 -4.58
C ILE A 37 -7.12 15.52 -5.69
N LYS A 38 -6.58 14.97 -6.79
CA LYS A 38 -6.14 15.76 -7.95
C LYS A 38 -7.28 16.46 -8.71
N GLN A 39 -8.52 15.98 -8.62
CA GLN A 39 -9.68 16.56 -9.27
C GLN A 39 -10.39 17.61 -8.40
N GLU A 40 -10.14 17.60 -7.09
CA GLU A 40 -10.70 18.55 -6.12
C GLU A 40 -9.85 19.83 -5.94
N ILE A 41 -8.69 19.91 -6.60
CA ILE A 41 -7.78 21.08 -6.69
C ILE A 41 -7.92 21.71 -8.07
#